data_AF-X6LRH6-F1
#
_entry.id   AF-X6LRH6-F1
#
_cell.length_a   1.000
_cell.length_b   1.000
_cell.length_c   1.000
_cell.angle_alpha   90.00
_cell.angle_beta   90.00
_cell.angle_gamma   90.00
#
_symmetry.space_group_name_H-M   'P 1'
#
loop_
_entity.id
_entity.type
_entity.pdbx_description
1 polymer ?
#
loop_
_entity_poly.entity_id
_entity_poly.type
_entity_poly.pdbx_seq_one_letter_code
_entity_poly.pdbx_strand_id
1 'polypeptide(L)'
;TILFSATQTRKTEDLIRLSFSSKPHFVSVDEKAVEPTREDLEQGYIVISAAKKLLLLFSFIKKYRTKKKIIVFFATINVTKYFVDLFNYIDLPVYGLF
;
A
#
# COMPACT_ATOMS: atom_id res chain seq x y z
N THR A 1 -0.24 -24.39 17.34
CA THR A 1 -0.54 -23.44 16.25
C THR A 1 -0.32 -22.03 16.74
N ILE A 2 0.22 -21.13 15.93
CA ILE A 2 0.37 -19.70 16.26
C ILE A 2 -0.16 -18.91 15.07
N LEU A 3 -0.99 -17.89 15.33
CA LEU A 3 -1.55 -17.00 14.32
C LEU A 3 -1.03 -15.58 14.58
N PHE A 4 -0.30 -15.03 13.63
CA PHE A 4 0.14 -13.63 13.66
C PHE A 4 -0.72 -12.81 12.69
N SER A 5 -1.24 -11.69 13.17
CA SER A 5 -1.93 -10.70 12.35
C SER A 5 -1.64 -9.29 12.87
N ALA A 6 -1.40 -8.35 11.97
CA ALA A 6 -1.13 -6.96 12.33
C ALA A 6 -2.40 -6.25 12.86
N THR A 7 -3.57 -6.62 12.35
CA THR A 7 -4.88 -6.17 12.83
C THR A 7 -5.82 -7.36 12.86
N GLN A 8 -6.70 -7.43 13.85
CA GLN A 8 -7.73 -8.48 13.89
C GLN A 8 -9.09 -7.87 13.58
N THR A 9 -9.78 -8.51 12.64
CA THR A 9 -11.20 -8.23 12.36
C THR A 9 -12.04 -9.36 12.92
N ARG A 10 -13.35 -9.16 13.07
CA ARG A 10 -14.27 -10.21 13.52
C ARG A 10 -14.18 -11.51 12.70
N LYS A 11 -13.81 -11.42 11.42
CA LYS A 11 -13.61 -12.60 10.54
C LYS A 11 -12.40 -13.44 10.95
N THR A 12 -11.40 -12.83 11.58
CA THR A 12 -10.21 -13.51 12.08
C THR A 12 -10.54 -14.34 13.32
N GLU A 13 -11.52 -13.93 14.14
CA GLU A 13 -11.97 -14.70 15.32
C GLU A 13 -12.58 -16.05 14.94
N ASP A 14 -13.38 -16.10 13.86
CA ASP A 14 -13.97 -17.35 13.38
C ASP A 14 -12.90 -18.33 12.89
N LEU A 15 -11.85 -17.82 12.22
CA LEU A 15 -10.68 -18.61 11.83
C LEU A 15 -9.92 -19.13 13.05
N ILE A 16 -9.81 -18.34 14.11
CA ILE A 16 -9.17 -18.75 15.37
C ILE A 16 -9.93 -19.90 16.03
N ARG A 17 -11.27 -19.88 16.01
CA ARG A 17 -12.09 -20.95 16.59
C ARG A 17 -11.95 -22.28 15.84
N LEU A 18 -11.79 -22.24 14.51
CA LEU A 18 -11.63 -23.44 13.68
C LEU A 18 -10.20 -23.99 13.70
N SER A 19 -9.19 -23.12 13.78
CA SER A 19 -7.78 -23.50 13.58
C SER A 19 -7.07 -23.96 14.85
N PHE A 20 -7.68 -23.76 16.02
CA PHE A 20 -7.06 -24.07 17.31
C PHE A 20 -7.92 -25.07 18.11
N SER A 21 -7.33 -26.20 18.47
CA SER A 21 -7.99 -27.24 19.28
C SER A 21 -8.20 -26.83 20.75
N SER A 22 -7.48 -25.80 21.21
CA SER A 22 -7.57 -25.24 22.56
C SER A 22 -7.58 -23.71 22.48
N LYS A 23 -8.14 -23.04 23.50
CA LYS A 23 -8.29 -21.58 23.51
C LYS A 23 -6.90 -20.89 23.47
N PRO A 24 -6.57 -20.13 22.41
CA PRO A 24 -5.27 -19.48 22.32
C PRO A 24 -5.18 -18.28 23.27
N HIS A 25 -3.96 -17.92 23.66
CA HIS A 25 -3.69 -16.70 24.42
C HIS A 25 -3.57 -15.53 23.44
N PHE A 26 -4.36 -14.48 23.69
CA PHE A 26 -4.43 -13.30 22.85
C PHE A 26 -3.50 -12.21 23.39
N VAL A 27 -2.70 -11.61 22.51
CA VAL A 27 -1.80 -10.50 22.84
C VAL A 27 -2.02 -9.40 21.81
N SER A 28 -2.48 -8.23 22.26
CA SER A 28 -2.67 -7.03 21.45
C SER A 28 -2.21 -5.79 22.23
N VAL A 29 -1.63 -4.83 21.53
CA VAL A 29 -1.09 -3.58 22.12
C VAL A 29 -2.01 -2.38 21.85
N ASP A 30 -2.91 -2.47 20.86
CA ASP A 30 -3.75 -1.34 20.45
C ASP A 30 -5.08 -1.82 19.85
N GLU A 31 -6.21 -1.43 20.46
CA GLU A 31 -7.56 -1.86 20.07
C GLU A 31 -8.41 -0.73 19.46
N LYS A 32 -7.92 0.52 19.43
CA LYS A 32 -8.76 1.72 19.21
C LYS A 32 -8.44 2.53 17.95
N ALA A 33 -8.16 1.88 16.83
CA ALA A 33 -8.19 2.57 15.54
C ALA A 33 -9.60 2.49 14.94
N VAL A 34 -10.42 3.52 15.17
CA VAL A 34 -11.85 3.54 14.76
C VAL A 34 -12.00 3.83 13.26
N GLU A 35 -11.08 4.58 12.65
CA GLU A 35 -11.11 4.93 11.22
C GLU A 35 -9.66 4.93 10.67
N PRO A 36 -9.34 4.17 9.61
CA PRO A 36 -7.99 4.13 9.04
C PRO A 36 -7.64 5.39 8.23
N THR A 37 -8.65 6.16 7.83
CA THR A 37 -8.49 7.37 7.03
C THR A 37 -8.64 8.58 7.95
N ARG A 38 -7.66 9.47 7.96
CA ARG A 38 -7.78 10.74 8.70
C ARG A 38 -8.76 11.68 8.00
N GLU A 39 -9.55 12.43 8.77
CA GLU A 39 -10.55 13.39 8.27
C GLU A 39 -9.94 14.54 7.43
N ASP A 40 -8.68 14.89 7.68
CA ASP A 40 -7.95 15.96 6.99
C ASP A 40 -7.28 15.50 5.68
N LEU A 41 -7.50 14.26 5.24
CA LEU A 41 -6.91 13.72 4.02
C LEU A 41 -7.79 13.99 2.79
N GLU A 42 -7.33 14.87 1.90
CA GLU A 42 -7.95 15.04 0.58
C GLU A 42 -7.64 13.86 -0.34
N GLN A 43 -8.70 13.17 -0.80
CA GLN A 43 -8.60 12.04 -1.73
C GLN A 43 -9.12 12.45 -3.11
N GLY A 44 -8.30 12.22 -4.14
CA GLY A 44 -8.65 12.48 -5.54
C GLY A 44 -8.53 11.23 -6.40
N TYR A 45 -9.30 11.18 -7.47
CA TYR A 45 -9.21 10.14 -8.50
C TYR A 45 -9.28 10.73 -9.90
N ILE A 46 -8.76 9.99 -10.88
CA ILE A 46 -8.80 10.36 -12.30
C ILE A 46 -9.24 9.14 -13.10
N VAL A 47 -10.24 9.33 -13.97
CA VAL A 47 -10.65 8.31 -14.96
C VAL A 47 -9.88 8.56 -16.25
N ILE A 48 -9.15 7.55 -16.71
CA ILE A 48 -8.30 7.67 -17.89
C ILE A 48 -8.17 6.32 -18.61
N SER A 49 -7.99 6.35 -19.92
CA SER A 49 -7.69 5.15 -20.70
C SER A 49 -6.35 4.53 -20.27
N ALA A 50 -6.26 3.20 -20.35
CA ALA A 50 -5.09 2.46 -19.88
C ALA A 50 -3.78 2.95 -20.53
N ALA A 51 -3.80 3.22 -21.84
CA ALA A 51 -2.63 3.68 -22.60
C ALA A 51 -2.04 5.00 -22.09
N LYS A 52 -2.84 5.87 -21.45
CA LYS A 52 -2.38 7.18 -20.96
C LYS A 52 -1.98 7.15 -19.48
N LYS A 53 -2.22 6.07 -18.74
CA LYS A 53 -1.90 5.97 -17.30
C LYS A 53 -0.42 6.23 -17.01
N LEU A 54 0.47 5.64 -17.81
CA LEU A 54 1.92 5.83 -17.65
C LEU A 54 2.33 7.27 -17.94
N LEU A 55 1.84 7.85 -19.04
CA LEU A 55 2.16 9.23 -19.42
C LEU A 55 1.72 10.23 -18.34
N LEU A 56 0.53 10.02 -17.76
CA LEU A 56 0.01 10.81 -16.66
C LEU A 56 0.92 10.71 -15.42
N LEU A 57 1.26 9.48 -15.02
CA LEU A 57 2.14 9.24 -13.87
C LEU A 57 3.53 9.88 -14.07
N PHE A 58 4.12 9.69 -15.25
CA PHE A 58 5.41 10.29 -15.61
C PHE A 58 5.35 11.82 -15.52
N SER A 59 4.32 12.42 -16.12
CA SER A 59 4.13 13.88 -16.11
C SER A 59 3.93 14.41 -14.69
N PHE A 60 3.19 13.67 -13.85
CA PHE A 60 2.96 14.01 -12.45
C PHE A 60 4.26 13.99 -11.65
N ILE A 61 5.04 12.90 -11.71
CA ILE A 61 6.31 12.79 -10.99
C ILE A 61 7.29 13.87 -11.46
N LYS A 62 7.45 14.04 -12.78
CA LYS A 62 8.37 15.05 -13.35
C LYS A 62 8.01 16.47 -12.89
N LYS A 63 6.72 16.81 -12.83
CA LYS A 63 6.24 18.15 -12.43
C LYS A 63 6.39 18.42 -10.93
N TYR A 64 6.17 17.41 -10.08
CA TYR A 64 6.03 17.63 -8.63
C TYR A 64 7.17 17.09 -7.77
N ARG A 65 8.07 16.24 -8.29
CA ARG A 65 9.16 15.61 -7.49
C ARG A 65 10.10 16.60 -6.81
N THR A 66 10.26 17.80 -7.37
CA THR A 66 11.11 18.86 -6.79
C THR A 66 10.40 19.65 -5.69
N LYS A 67 9.07 19.52 -5.57
CA LYS A 67 8.23 20.30 -4.66
C LYS A 67 7.60 19.45 -3.53
N LYS A 68 7.40 18.16 -3.77
CA LYS A 68 6.72 17.24 -2.84
C LYS A 68 7.41 15.88 -2.82
N LYS A 69 7.38 15.21 -1.66
CA LYS A 69 7.69 13.78 -1.56
C LYS A 69 6.52 13.00 -2.12
N ILE A 70 6.80 12.05 -3.02
CA ILE A 70 5.79 11.27 -3.73
C ILE A 70 6.05 9.79 -3.42
N ILE A 71 5.02 9.07 -3.00
CA ILE A 71 5.02 7.62 -2.83
C ILE A 71 4.02 7.04 -3.82
N VAL A 72 4.45 6.04 -4.60
CA VAL A 72 3.61 5.37 -5.60
C VAL A 72 3.51 3.90 -5.23
N PHE A 73 2.28 3.40 -5.15
CA PHE A 73 1.99 2.00 -4.84
C PHE A 73 1.70 1.23 -6.13
N PHE A 74 2.38 0.09 -6.31
CA PHE A 74 2.10 -0.88 -7.36
C PHE A 74 1.61 -2.20 -6.75
N ALA A 75 0.88 -2.98 -7.54
CA ALA A 75 0.26 -4.22 -7.07
C ALA A 75 1.28 -5.34 -6.77
N THR A 76 2.45 -5.35 -7.43
CA THR A 76 3.44 -6.42 -7.26
C THR A 76 4.87 -5.86 -7.29
N ILE A 77 5.79 -6.59 -6.66
CA ILE A 77 7.22 -6.26 -6.65
C ILE A 77 7.79 -6.19 -8.08
N ASN A 78 7.37 -7.10 -8.98
CA ASN A 78 7.86 -7.12 -10.36
C ASN A 78 7.47 -5.85 -11.12
N VAL A 79 6.24 -5.37 -10.93
CA VAL A 79 5.79 -4.11 -11.52
C VAL A 79 6.57 -2.93 -10.93
N THR A 80 6.80 -2.91 -9.61
CA THR A 80 7.63 -1.88 -8.97
C THR A 80 9.04 -1.85 -9.54
N LYS A 81 9.72 -3.00 -9.66
CA LYS A 81 11.07 -3.12 -10.24
C LYS A 81 11.12 -2.58 -11.67
N TYR A 82 10.18 -3.03 -12.52
CA TYR A 82 10.07 -2.55 -13.89
C TYR A 82 9.99 -1.02 -13.99
N PHE A 83 9.15 -0.38 -13.15
CA PHE A 83 9.00 1.08 -13.19
C PHE A 83 10.18 1.82 -12.57
N VAL A 84 10.84 1.28 -11.55
CA VAL A 84 12.07 1.87 -10.98
C VAL A 84 13.17 1.86 -12.02
N ASP A 85 13.38 0.74 -12.72
CA ASP A 85 14.40 0.63 -13.77
C ASP A 85 14.07 1.57 -14.94
N LEU A 86 12.81 1.57 -15.41
CA LEU A 86 12.36 2.43 -16.50
C LEU A 86 12.55 3.92 -16.18
N PHE A 87 12.13 4.37 -15.00
CA PHE A 87 12.24 5.78 -14.63
C PHE A 87 13.69 6.22 -14.46
N ASN A 88 14.54 5.39 -13.84
CA ASN A 88 15.96 5.70 -13.72
C ASN A 88 16.66 5.68 -15.09
N TYR A 89 16.24 4.82 -16.03
CA TYR A 89 16.76 4.80 -17.41
C TYR A 89 16.45 6.08 -18.19
N ILE A 90 15.32 6.74 -17.93
CA ILE A 90 14.92 8.01 -18.60
C ILE A 90 15.27 9.26 -17.78
N ASP A 91 16.30 9.17 -16.93
CA ASP A 91 16.80 10.27 -16.09
C ASP A 91 15.74 10.88 -15.16
N LEU A 92 14.84 10.03 -14.64
CA LEU A 92 13.90 10.38 -13.58
C LEU A 92 14.26 9.61 -12.30
N PRO A 93 15.15 10.15 -11.43
CA PRO A 93 15.63 9.46 -10.26
C PRO A 93 14.50 9.07 -9.31
N VAL A 94 14.36 7.77 -9.05
CA VAL A 94 13.39 7.20 -8.11
C VAL A 94 14.03 6.07 -7.31
N TYR A 95 13.54 5.88 -6.09
CA TYR A 95 13.95 4.79 -5.20
C TYR A 95 12.86 3.72 -5.15
N GLY A 96 13.25 2.46 -5.14
CA GLY A 96 12.34 1.33 -4.96
C GLY A 96 12.45 0.73 -3.56
N LEU A 97 11.31 0.33 -3.00
CA LEU A 97 11.22 -0.53 -1.83
C LEU A 97 10.64 -1.87 -2.31
N PHE A 98 11.40 -2.95 -2.17
CA PHE A 98 11.06 -4.28 -2.66
C PHE A 98 11.23 -5.32 -1.58
#